data_AF-A0A2S2QUF9-F1
#
_entry.id   AF-A0A2S2QUF9-F1
#
_cell.length_a   1.000
_cell.length_b   1.000
_cell.length_c   1.000
_cell.angle_alpha   90.00
_cell.angle_beta   90.00
_cell.angle_gamma   90.00
#
_symmetry.space_group_name_H-M   'P 1'
#
loop_
_entity.id
_entity.type
_entity.pdbx_description
1 polymer ?
#
loop_
_entity_poly.entity_id
_entity_poly.type
_entity_poly.pdbx_seq_one_letter_code
_entity_poly.pdbx_strand_id
1 'polypeptide(L)'
;MSSERNKRKITQELRNNTSVNMLSHATQMSLRASEQVEAAKLLKEITTSTPTRASRYRKVYKKQSAQAPKKLSAEDALAVIVDAKLSRYQYNIIRMSAPDKFSSYKVLQESKKQCYPKPENK
;
A
#
# COMPACT_ATOMS: atom_id res chain seq x y z
N MET A 1 4.91 29.85 -9.01
CA MET A 1 5.13 29.04 -7.78
C MET A 1 6.43 29.49 -7.13
N SER A 2 6.42 29.86 -5.84
CA SER A 2 7.62 30.31 -5.12
C SER A 2 8.50 29.12 -4.72
N SER A 3 9.84 29.29 -4.66
CA SER A 3 10.76 28.23 -4.25
C SER A 3 10.60 27.87 -2.78
N GLU A 4 10.94 26.63 -2.39
CA GLU A 4 10.85 26.17 -1.00
C GLU A 4 11.66 27.05 -0.02
N ARG A 5 12.84 27.52 -0.45
CA ARG A 5 13.66 28.47 0.32
C ARG A 5 12.89 29.76 0.60
N ASN A 6 12.18 30.28 -0.40
CA ASN A 6 11.43 31.52 -0.24
C ASN A 6 10.18 31.33 0.63
N LYS A 7 9.46 30.21 0.49
CA LYS A 7 8.32 29.88 1.38
C LYS A 7 8.74 29.78 2.84
N ARG A 8 9.90 29.18 3.13
CA ARG A 8 10.46 29.13 4.50
C ARG A 8 10.77 30.53 5.03
N LYS A 9 11.34 31.40 4.20
CA LYS A 9 11.64 32.79 4.59
C LYS A 9 10.36 33.57 4.90
N ILE A 10 9.36 33.50 4.02
CA ILE A 10 8.07 34.21 4.18
C ILE A 10 7.33 33.75 5.45
N THR A 11 7.33 32.43 5.73
CA THR A 11 6.63 31.88 6.90
C THR A 11 7.45 31.92 8.20
N GLN A 12 8.64 32.53 8.20
CA GLN A 12 9.53 32.55 9.37
C GLN A 12 8.92 33.35 10.52
N GLU A 13 8.40 34.54 10.24
CA GLU A 13 7.79 35.41 11.25
C GLU A 13 6.62 34.72 11.95
N LEU A 14 5.73 34.10 11.17
CA LEU A 14 4.58 33.37 11.67
C LEU A 14 4.98 32.23 12.63
N ARG A 15 6.05 31.49 12.31
CA ARG A 15 6.55 30.37 13.12
C ARG A 15 7.28 30.81 14.38
N ASN A 16 7.88 32.01 14.37
CA ASN A 16 8.57 32.57 15.52
C ASN A 16 7.59 33.15 16.54
N ASN A 17 6.49 33.74 16.06
CA ASN A 17 5.54 34.47 16.90
C ASN A 17 4.36 33.62 17.41
N THR A 18 4.16 32.42 16.84
CA THR A 18 2.98 31.59 17.13
C THR A 18 3.41 30.22 17.66
N SER A 19 2.66 29.69 18.64
CA SER A 19 2.89 28.35 19.14
C SER A 19 2.51 27.27 18.12
N VAL A 20 3.21 26.13 18.17
CA VAL A 20 2.97 24.97 17.29
C VAL A 20 1.52 24.47 17.41
N ASN A 21 0.94 24.50 18.61
CA ASN A 21 -0.44 24.08 18.85
C ASN A 21 -1.45 24.99 18.12
N MET A 22 -1.25 26.31 18.17
CA MET A 22 -2.12 27.27 17.49
C MET A 22 -1.99 27.15 15.96
N LEU A 23 -0.78 26.98 15.44
CA LEU A 23 -0.55 26.74 14.01
C LEU A 23 -1.19 25.42 13.55
N SER A 24 -1.11 24.38 14.37
CA SER A 24 -1.75 23.09 14.08
C SER A 24 -3.28 23.22 14.04
N HIS A 25 -3.86 23.93 15.00
CA HIS A 25 -5.31 24.19 15.02
C HIS A 25 -5.76 25.04 13.84
N ALA A 26 -5.03 26.11 13.52
CA ALA A 26 -5.31 26.96 12.35
C ALA A 26 -5.28 26.15 11.05
N THR A 27 -4.25 25.32 10.86
CA THR A 27 -4.12 24.42 9.70
C THR A 27 -5.30 23.45 9.64
N GLN A 28 -5.72 22.90 10.78
CA GLN A 28 -6.88 22.01 10.85
C GLN A 28 -8.16 22.71 10.38
N MET A 29 -8.39 23.96 10.78
CA MET A 29 -9.56 24.73 10.35
C MET A 29 -9.51 25.05 8.86
N SER A 30 -8.35 25.44 8.34
CA SER A 30 -8.17 25.69 6.90
C SER A 30 -8.43 24.44 6.06
N LEU A 31 -7.95 23.26 6.50
CA LEU A 31 -8.19 21.99 5.81
C LEU A 31 -9.67 21.60 5.79
N ARG A 32 -10.42 21.89 6.86
CA ARG A 32 -11.88 21.67 6.89
C ARG A 32 -12.61 22.62 5.95
N ALA A 33 -12.21 23.89 5.93
CA ALA A 33 -12.77 24.89 5.03
C ALA A 33 -12.51 24.56 3.56
N SER A 34 -11.38 23.89 3.26
CA SER A 34 -11.06 23.39 1.92
C SER A 34 -11.60 21.97 1.65
N GLU A 35 -12.57 21.50 2.43
CA GLU A 35 -13.21 20.17 2.29
C GLU A 35 -12.28 18.96 2.46
N GLN A 36 -11.04 19.15 2.92
CA GLN A 36 -10.07 18.08 3.18
C GLN A 36 -10.25 17.53 4.61
N VAL A 37 -11.45 17.00 4.88
CA VAL A 37 -11.88 16.56 6.21
C VAL A 37 -10.96 15.47 6.79
N GLU A 38 -10.57 14.49 5.97
CA GLU A 38 -9.68 13.39 6.42
C GLU A 38 -8.26 13.88 6.73
N ALA A 39 -7.73 14.83 5.96
CA ALA A 39 -6.45 15.46 6.26
C ALA A 39 -6.49 16.22 7.59
N ALA A 40 -7.59 16.94 7.86
CA ALA A 40 -7.80 17.64 9.12
C ALA A 40 -7.92 16.69 10.32
N LYS A 41 -8.56 15.52 10.14
CA LYS A 41 -8.63 14.47 11.18
C LYS A 41 -7.25 13.89 11.45
N LEU A 42 -6.50 13.51 10.41
CA LEU A 42 -5.14 12.99 10.54
C LEU A 42 -4.22 13.99 11.25
N LEU A 43 -4.28 15.27 10.88
CA LEU A 43 -3.48 16.32 11.52
C LEU A 43 -3.80 16.46 13.01
N LYS A 44 -5.08 16.40 13.40
CA LYS A 44 -5.48 16.38 14.81
C LYS A 44 -4.90 15.18 15.53
N GLU A 45 -5.02 13.98 14.96
CA GLU A 45 -4.53 12.76 15.60
C GLU A 45 -3.02 12.75 15.83
N ILE A 46 -2.24 13.25 14.87
CA ILE A 46 -0.77 13.30 14.99
C ILE A 46 -0.30 14.41 15.93
N THR A 47 -1.08 15.49 16.11
CA THR A 47 -0.69 16.62 16.96
C THR A 47 -1.20 16.52 18.40
N THR A 48 -2.38 15.92 18.64
CA THR A 48 -3.00 15.93 20.00
C THR A 48 -2.90 14.60 20.76
N SER A 49 -2.75 13.46 20.08
CA SER A 49 -2.87 12.14 20.74
C SER A 49 -1.56 11.70 21.41
N THR A 50 -0.55 11.33 20.62
CA THR A 50 0.76 10.88 21.12
C THR A 50 1.84 11.13 20.08
N PRO A 51 3.08 11.49 20.48
CA PRO A 51 4.18 11.76 19.53
C PRO A 51 4.58 10.51 18.73
N THR A 52 4.23 9.31 19.20
CA THR A 52 4.53 8.04 18.53
C THR A 52 3.51 7.69 17.43
N ARG A 53 2.33 8.31 17.40
CA ARG A 53 1.27 7.98 16.43
C ARG A 53 1.67 8.29 14.98
N ALA A 54 2.30 9.44 14.76
CA ALA A 54 2.89 9.80 13.46
C ALA A 54 3.94 8.77 13.00
N SER A 55 4.78 8.29 13.93
CA SER A 55 5.78 7.26 13.65
C SER A 55 5.13 5.92 13.26
N ARG A 56 4.05 5.53 13.94
CA ARG A 56 3.28 4.33 13.59
C ARG A 56 2.69 4.43 12.18
N TYR A 57 2.05 5.54 11.84
CA TYR A 57 1.51 5.77 10.49
C TYR A 57 2.62 5.68 9.44
N ARG A 58 3.77 6.32 9.68
CA ARG A 58 4.93 6.24 8.78
C ARG A 58 5.45 4.82 8.59
N LYS A 59 5.51 4.02 9.67
CA LYS A 59 5.95 2.61 9.62
C LYS A 59 4.99 1.76 8.81
N VAL A 60 3.68 1.88 9.04
CA VAL A 60 2.66 1.11 8.31
C VAL A 60 2.65 1.50 6.83
N TYR A 61 2.66 2.79 6.52
CA TYR A 61 2.70 3.28 5.14
C TYR A 61 3.93 2.74 4.39
N LYS A 62 5.12 2.81 4.99
CA LYS A 62 6.34 2.25 4.40
C LYS A 62 6.26 0.73 4.19
N LYS A 63 5.67 -0.01 5.15
CA LYS A 63 5.48 -1.46 5.02
C LYS A 63 4.51 -1.81 3.88
N GLN A 64 3.41 -1.06 3.76
CA GLN A 64 2.44 -1.24 2.68
C GLN A 64 3.04 -0.90 1.31
N SER A 65 3.79 0.21 1.21
CA SER A 65 4.45 0.59 -0.04
C SER A 65 5.58 -0.34 -0.44
N ALA A 66 6.21 -1.03 0.53
CA ALA A 66 7.26 -2.01 0.29
C ALA A 66 6.73 -3.43 0.06
N GLN A 67 5.47 -3.71 0.39
CA GLN A 67 4.81 -4.95 0.01
C GLN A 67 4.56 -4.89 -1.49
N ALA A 68 5.42 -5.58 -2.25
CA ALA A 68 5.11 -5.92 -3.62
C ALA A 68 3.71 -6.57 -3.66
N PRO A 69 2.92 -6.33 -4.73
CA PRO A 69 1.64 -7.01 -4.92
C PRO A 69 1.83 -8.50 -4.63
N LYS A 70 1.02 -9.02 -3.72
CA LYS A 70 1.15 -10.40 -3.23
C LYS A 70 0.86 -11.34 -4.41
N LYS A 71 1.93 -11.81 -5.07
CA LYS A 71 1.86 -12.88 -6.06
C LYS A 71 1.12 -14.06 -5.42
N LEU A 72 0.12 -14.58 -6.11
CA LEU A 72 -0.55 -15.81 -5.70
C LEU A 72 0.49 -16.92 -5.55
N SER A 73 0.36 -17.68 -4.47
CA SER A 73 1.15 -18.90 -4.30
C SER A 73 0.95 -19.82 -5.49
N ALA A 74 1.93 -20.68 -5.77
CA ALA A 74 1.81 -21.70 -6.81
C ALA A 74 0.55 -22.57 -6.60
N GLU A 75 0.27 -22.91 -5.33
CA GLU A 75 -0.89 -23.69 -4.91
C GLU A 75 -2.21 -22.92 -5.11
N ASP A 76 -2.27 -21.66 -4.67
CA ASP A 76 -3.47 -20.82 -4.86
C ASP A 76 -3.78 -20.60 -6.34
N ALA A 77 -2.74 -20.37 -7.15
CA ALA A 77 -2.90 -20.23 -8.59
C ALA A 77 -3.35 -21.55 -9.24
N LEU A 78 -2.91 -22.71 -8.71
CA LEU A 78 -3.35 -24.02 -9.18
C LEU A 78 -4.82 -24.27 -8.82
N ALA A 79 -5.24 -23.88 -7.62
CA ALA A 79 -6.64 -23.93 -7.19
C ALA A 79 -7.52 -23.09 -8.12
N VAL A 80 -7.11 -21.87 -8.48
CA VAL A 80 -7.86 -21.03 -9.45
C VAL A 80 -8.02 -21.73 -10.81
N ILE A 81 -6.98 -22.41 -11.31
CA ILE A 81 -7.07 -23.15 -12.58
C ILE A 81 -8.08 -24.31 -12.47
N VAL A 82 -8.05 -25.04 -11.35
CA VAL A 82 -8.90 -26.22 -11.12
C VAL A 82 -10.36 -25.79 -10.91
N ASP A 83 -10.60 -24.86 -9.99
CA ASP A 83 -11.94 -24.42 -9.58
C ASP A 83 -12.67 -23.71 -10.72
N ALA A 84 -11.98 -22.82 -11.45
CA ALA A 84 -12.54 -22.11 -12.59
C ALA A 84 -12.43 -22.89 -13.92
N LYS A 85 -11.94 -24.14 -13.89
CA LYS A 85 -11.77 -25.03 -15.05
C LYS A 85 -11.05 -24.35 -16.23
N LEU A 86 -10.01 -23.58 -15.92
CA LEU A 86 -9.29 -22.80 -16.92
C LEU A 86 -8.38 -23.69 -17.75
N SER A 87 -8.39 -23.48 -19.07
CA SER A 87 -7.32 -23.97 -19.94
C SER A 87 -6.03 -23.19 -19.68
N ARG A 88 -4.89 -23.80 -20.07
CA ARG A 88 -3.58 -23.12 -20.05
C ARG A 88 -3.60 -21.78 -20.78
N TYR A 89 -4.29 -21.72 -21.93
CA TYR A 89 -4.39 -20.51 -22.74
C TYR A 89 -5.14 -19.40 -21.99
N GLN A 90 -6.31 -19.70 -21.43
CA GLN A 90 -7.09 -18.74 -20.64
C GLN A 90 -6.33 -18.25 -19.41
N TYR A 91 -5.64 -19.14 -18.68
CA TYR A 91 -4.80 -18.76 -17.56
C TYR A 91 -3.69 -17.80 -17.98
N ASN A 92 -3.04 -18.05 -19.12
CA ASN A 92 -1.99 -17.17 -19.63
C ASN A 92 -2.52 -15.79 -20.01
N ILE A 93 -3.73 -15.69 -20.59
CA ILE A 93 -4.39 -14.39 -20.85
C ILE A 93 -4.61 -13.63 -19.53
N ILE A 94 -5.17 -14.30 -18.51
CA ILE A 94 -5.41 -13.71 -17.19
C ILE A 94 -4.09 -13.24 -16.58
N ARG A 95 -3.03 -14.05 -16.67
CA ARG A 95 -1.70 -13.68 -16.21
C ARG A 95 -1.15 -12.45 -16.94
N MET A 96 -1.35 -12.35 -18.25
CA MET A 96 -0.91 -11.17 -19.02
C MET A 96 -1.61 -9.88 -18.56
N SER A 97 -2.86 -9.98 -18.11
CA SER A 97 -3.58 -8.82 -17.55
C SER A 97 -3.06 -8.38 -16.19
N ALA A 98 -2.43 -9.29 -15.41
CA ALA A 98 -1.91 -9.01 -14.07
C ALA A 98 -0.65 -9.86 -13.77
N PRO A 99 0.51 -9.52 -14.38
CA PRO A 99 1.72 -10.34 -14.29
C PRO A 99 2.31 -10.39 -12.88
N ASP A 100 2.03 -9.35 -12.09
CA ASP A 100 2.49 -9.22 -10.71
C ASP A 100 1.63 -10.01 -9.72
N LYS A 101 0.49 -10.56 -10.16
CA LYS A 101 -0.44 -11.32 -9.32
C LYS A 101 -0.41 -12.81 -9.61
N PHE A 102 -0.26 -13.22 -10.86
CA PHE A 102 -0.34 -14.63 -11.26
C PHE A 102 1.03 -15.26 -11.55
N SER A 103 1.28 -16.41 -10.92
CA SER A 103 2.50 -17.20 -11.11
C SER A 103 2.60 -17.75 -12.55
N SER A 104 3.82 -18.02 -13.03
CA SER A 104 3.99 -18.58 -14.37
C SER A 104 3.44 -20.00 -14.45
N TYR A 105 3.02 -20.42 -15.65
CA TYR A 105 2.51 -21.77 -15.86
C TYR A 105 3.55 -22.86 -15.55
N LYS A 106 4.85 -22.55 -15.64
CA LYS A 106 5.93 -23.49 -15.32
C LYS A 106 5.94 -23.84 -13.82
N VAL A 107 5.76 -22.82 -12.96
CA VAL A 107 5.67 -22.98 -11.50
C VAL A 107 4.43 -23.82 -11.13
N LEU A 108 3.31 -23.61 -11.83
CA LEU A 108 2.09 -24.40 -11.66
C LEU A 108 2.28 -25.87 -12.02
N GLN A 109 3.04 -26.17 -13.08
CA GLN A 109 3.33 -27.56 -13.45
C GLN A 109 4.13 -28.28 -12.38
N GLU A 110 5.08 -27.60 -11.73
CA GLU A 110 5.87 -28.15 -10.64
C GLU A 110 5.00 -28.44 -9.42
N SER A 111 4.15 -27.49 -9.01
CA SER A 111 3.17 -27.70 -7.94
C SER A 111 2.21 -28.83 -8.27
N LYS A 112 1.69 -28.88 -9.51
CA LYS A 112 0.82 -29.97 -9.98
C LYS A 112 1.48 -31.34 -9.85
N LYS A 113 2.78 -31.48 -10.14
CA LYS A 113 3.50 -32.75 -9.99
C LYS A 113 3.60 -33.19 -8.53
N GLN A 114 3.74 -32.25 -7.60
CA GLN A 114 3.81 -32.54 -6.17
C GLN A 114 2.48 -33.07 -5.60
N CYS A 115 1.35 -32.72 -6.22
CA CYS A 115 0.03 -33.19 -5.80
C CYS A 115 -0.30 -34.63 -6.22
N TYR A 116 0.50 -35.25 -7.10
CA TYR A 116 0.26 -36.64 -7.53
C TYR A 116 1.08 -37.64 -6.70
N PRO A 117 0.51 -38.82 -6.38
CA PRO A 117 1.25 -39.86 -5.70
C PRO A 117 2.42 -40.35 -6.56
N LYS A 118 3.51 -40.76 -5.89
CA LYS A 118 4.65 -41.37 -6.58
C LYS A 118 4.20 -42.71 -7.17
N PRO A 119 4.67 -43.07 -8.39
CA PRO A 119 4.38 -44.38 -8.94
C PRO A 119 4.91 -45.47 -8.00
N GLU A 120 4.07 -46.47 -7.72
CA GLU A 120 4.50 -47.67 -7.00
C GLU A 120 5.57 -48.39 -7.83
N ASN A 121 6.70 -48.70 -7.22
CA ASN A 121 7.76 -49.47 -7.86
C ASN A 121 7.20 -50.88 -8.14
N LYS A 122 6.99 -51.21 -9.41
CA LYS A 122 6.70 -52.57 -9.87
C LYS A 122 7.98 -53.34 -10.15
#